data_AF-A0A820XIL9-F1
#
_entry.id   AF-A0A820XIL9-F1
#
_cell.length_a   1.000
_cell.length_b   1.000
_cell.length_c   1.000
_cell.angle_alpha   90.00
_cell.angle_beta   90.00
_cell.angle_gamma   90.00
#
_symmetry.space_group_name_H-M   'P 1'
#
loop_
_entity.id
_entity.type
_entity.pdbx_description
1 polymer ?
#
loop_
_entity_poly.entity_id
_entity_poly.type
_entity_poly.pdbx_seq_one_letter_code
_entity_poly.pdbx_strand_id
1 'polypeptide(L)' 'MASSGIQALKGTWDYVDGEHFDDYMKELGVGLSTRMAAKGVKPRLTISENGG' A
#
# COMPACT_ATOMS: atom_id res chain seq x y z
N MET A 1 -5.09 11.00 24.76
CA MET A 1 -4.31 11.64 23.69
C MET A 1 -3.99 10.58 22.66
N ALA A 2 -4.41 10.71 21.39
CA ALA A 2 -4.02 9.76 20.35
C ALA A 2 -2.49 9.68 20.31
N SER A 3 -1.94 8.47 20.27
CA SER A 3 -0.49 8.27 20.25
C SER A 3 0.10 9.05 19.07
N SER A 4 1.15 9.83 19.34
CA SER A 4 1.77 10.75 18.39
C SER A 4 2.16 10.09 17.06
N GLY A 5 2.42 8.78 17.06
CA GLY A 5 2.74 8.00 15.87
C GLY A 5 1.60 7.90 14.84
N ILE A 6 0.34 7.77 15.25
CA ILE A 6 -0.78 7.63 14.30
C ILE A 6 -1.04 8.95 13.57
N GLN A 7 -0.90 10.07 14.27
CA GLN A 7 -1.04 11.39 13.64
C GLN A 7 0.05 11.65 12.59
N ALA A 8 1.27 11.15 12.81
CA ALA A 8 2.38 11.31 11.88
C ALA A 8 2.18 10.57 10.54
N LEU A 9 1.29 9.57 10.49
CA LEU A 9 1.00 8.82 9.26
C LEU A 9 -0.05 9.52 8.38
N LYS A 10 -0.83 10.46 8.94
CA LYS A 10 -1.89 11.15 8.20
C LYS A 10 -1.32 11.95 7.03
N GLY A 11 -1.93 11.79 5.86
CA GLY A 11 -1.48 12.45 4.65
C GLY A 11 -1.60 11.56 3.43
N THR A 12 -0.93 11.99 2.37
CA THR A 12 -0.96 11.35 1.05
C THR A 12 0.46 11.04 0.63
N TRP A 13 0.72 9.77 0.31
CA TRP A 13 2.05 9.24 0.04
C TRP A 13 2.10 8.70 -1.38
N ASP A 14 3.08 9.15 -2.17
CA ASP A 14 3.35 8.57 -3.48
C ASP A 14 4.27 7.34 -3.32
N TYR A 15 3.98 6.29 -4.08
CA TYR A 15 4.84 5.12 -4.14
C TYR A 15 6.22 5.46 -4.71
N VAL A 16 7.27 5.12 -3.96
CA VAL A 16 8.66 5.31 -4.37
C VAL A 16 9.24 4.02 -4.93
N ASP A 17 9.21 2.95 -4.12
CA ASP A 17 9.75 1.64 -4.47
C ASP A 17 9.12 0.51 -3.63
N GLY A 18 9.37 -0.74 -4.03
CA GLY A 18 8.81 -1.93 -3.40
C GLY A 18 9.52 -3.20 -3.87
N GLU A 19 9.94 -4.01 -2.91
CA GLU A 19 10.69 -5.24 -3.15
C GLU A 19 9.78 -6.46 -3.01
N HIS A 20 9.98 -7.47 -3.87
CA HIS A 20 9.32 -8.79 -3.78
C HIS A 20 7.77 -8.78 -3.79
N PHE A 21 7.12 -7.71 -4.24
CA PHE A 21 5.65 -7.61 -4.25
C PHE A 21 4.95 -8.68 -5.12
N ASP A 22 5.58 -9.11 -6.22
CA ASP A 22 5.06 -10.18 -7.07
C ASP A 22 5.09 -11.55 -6.38
N ASP A 23 6.18 -11.85 -5.66
CA ASP A 23 6.33 -13.09 -4.91
C ASP A 23 5.31 -13.13 -3.76
N TYR A 24 5.15 -12.02 -3.05
CA TYR A 24 4.10 -11.86 -2.04
C TYR A 24 2.70 -12.16 -2.61
N MET A 25 2.35 -11.55 -3.76
CA MET A 25 1.06 -11.81 -4.40
C MET A 25 0.92 -13.26 -4.86
N LYS A 26 1.99 -13.89 -5.35
CA LYS A 26 2.01 -15.29 -5.78
C LYS A 26 1.79 -16.23 -4.60
N GLU A 27 2.42 -15.99 -3.46
CA GLU A 27 2.24 -16.78 -2.23
C GLU A 27 0.81 -16.68 -1.68
N LEU A 28 0.16 -15.52 -1.86
CA LEU A 28 -1.26 -15.34 -1.57
C LEU A 28 -2.22 -15.99 -2.60
N GLY A 29 -1.68 -16.63 -3.65
CA GLY A 29 -2.48 -17.29 -4.69
C GLY A 29 -3.08 -16.36 -5.74
N VAL A 30 -2.61 -15.11 -5.84
CA VAL A 30 -3.09 -14.16 -6.87
C VAL A 30 -2.64 -14.64 -8.25
N GLY A 31 -3.57 -14.76 -9.20
CA GLY A 31 -3.30 -15.23 -10.56
C GLY A 31 -2.37 -14.30 -11.36
N LEU A 32 -1.64 -14.87 -12.34
CA LEU A 32 -0.59 -14.18 -13.10
C LEU A 32 -1.07 -12.87 -13.76
N SER A 33 -2.25 -12.87 -14.40
CA SER A 33 -2.77 -11.69 -15.10
C SER A 33 -2.94 -10.49 -14.15
N THR A 34 -3.49 -10.73 -12.96
CA THR A 34 -3.68 -9.70 -11.93
C THR A 34 -2.34 -9.17 -11.43
N ARG A 35 -1.35 -10.05 -11.21
CA ARG A 35 -0.01 -9.63 -10.77
C ARG A 35 0.72 -8.80 -11.81
N MET A 36 0.60 -9.13 -13.10
CA MET A 36 1.21 -8.36 -14.19
C MET A 36 0.60 -6.95 -14.29
N ALA A 37 -0.71 -6.81 -14.11
CA ALA A 37 -1.35 -5.51 -14.01
C ALA A 37 -0.84 -4.72 -12.79
N ALA A 38 -0.72 -5.38 -11.63
CA ALA A 38 -0.26 -4.75 -10.40
C ALA A 38 1.23 -4.31 -10.45
N LYS A 39 2.10 -5.00 -11.20
CA LYS A 39 3.50 -4.54 -11.42
C LYS A 39 3.60 -3.20 -12.13
N GLY A 40 2.60 -2.84 -12.93
CA GLY A 40 2.61 -1.62 -13.73
C GLY A 40 2.08 -0.37 -13.03
N VAL A 41 1.46 -0.51 -11.85
CA VAL A 41 0.83 0.62 -11.16
C VAL A 41 1.79 1.27 -10.16
N LYS A 42 1.71 2.60 -10.04
CA LYS A 42 2.36 3.40 -8.99
C LYS A 42 1.26 4.02 -8.12
N PRO A 43 0.78 3.31 -7.08
CA PRO A 43 -0.35 3.78 -6.31
C PRO A 43 0.02 5.00 -5.45
N ARG A 44 -1.02 5.70 -5.00
CA ARG A 44 -0.95 6.76 -3.99
C ARG A 44 -1.74 6.31 -2.78
N LEU A 45 -1.14 6.38 -1.60
CA LEU A 45 -1.75 5.95 -0.34
C LEU A 45 -2.20 7.18 0.45
N THR A 46 -3.51 7.30 0.70
CA THR A 46 -4.06 8.34 1.59
C THR A 46 -4.43 7.71 2.92
N ILE A 47 -3.88 8.25 4.01
CA ILE A 47 -4.19 7.86 5.39
C ILE A 47 -4.92 9.02 6.05
N SER A 48 -6.16 8.78 6.48
CA SER A 48 -7.02 9.73 7.17
C SER A 48 -7.72 9.09 8.36
N GLU A 49 -8.20 9.89 9.30
CA GLU A 49 -9.00 9.44 10.43
C GLU A 49 -10.41 9.98 10.28
N ASN A 50 -11.39 9.08 10.23
CA ASN A 50 -12.79 9.43 10.42
C ASN A 50 -13.12 9.07 11.87
N GLY A 51 -13.24 10.09 12.72
CA GLY A 51 -13.40 9.94 14.17
C GLY A 51 -14.51 8.95 14.52
N GLY A 52 -14.13 7.86 15.19
CA GLY A 52 -15.03 6.93 15.87
C GLY A 52 -15.22 7.32 17.32
#